data_AF-X1SAI4-F1
#
_entry.id   AF-X1SAI4-F1
#
_cell.length_a   1.000
_cell.length_b   1.000
_cell.length_c   1.000
_cell.angle_alpha   90.00
_cell.angle_beta   90.00
_cell.angle_gamma   90.00
#
_symmetry.space_group_name_H-M   'P 1'
#
loop_
_entity.id
_entity.type
_entity.pdbx_description
1 polymer ?
#
loop_
_entity_poly.entity_id
_entity_poly.type
_entity_poly.pdbx_seq_one_letter_code
_entity_poly.pdbx_strand_id
1 'polypeptide(L)'
;TILGQRRRPAEREYRELMSSGDVHVGFKGFARDWLGWVFALLLIGGPLTGYFLTNRYIEQSVATQTRAERNHKVARFKAQQTIQVERFEYEERGTLEGPQYTSFEFLEDTRYFDLRNWRPPRDKNANHYSPVTMIRETRVRKIRPEDYIRIQAMTSGTNVYLSSRREKDRYAVPDLERVGKQDLKVREIVLDLADVGVGDEETLVVNVTYYEAFQTPDQWWAGVTVKEQISRVGLVVVFPEDRPFLSLECLRVQGEKEEKGEFC
;
A
#
# COMPACT_ATOMS: atom_id res chain seq x y z
N THR A 1 7.33 47.08 -7.32
CA THR A 1 6.61 47.99 -8.23
C THR A 1 5.22 47.47 -8.47
N ILE A 2 4.24 48.22 -7.95
CA ILE A 2 2.85 48.39 -8.38
C ILE A 2 1.87 47.19 -8.33
N LEU A 3 0.98 47.32 -7.34
CA LEU A 3 -0.39 46.79 -7.21
C LEU A 3 -1.26 47.07 -8.44
N GLY A 4 -2.21 46.19 -8.75
CA GLY A 4 -3.24 46.46 -9.75
C GLY A 4 -4.51 45.62 -9.59
N GLN A 5 -5.27 45.86 -8.52
CA GLN A 5 -6.70 45.50 -8.47
C GLN A 5 -7.48 46.30 -9.54
N ARG A 6 -8.37 45.64 -10.27
CA ARG A 6 -9.59 46.28 -10.80
C ARG A 6 -10.79 45.33 -10.73
N ARG A 7 -11.80 45.77 -9.97
CA ARG A 7 -13.16 45.23 -9.90
C ARG A 7 -14.07 46.00 -10.87
N ARG A 8 -15.01 45.26 -11.48
CA ARG A 8 -16.39 45.62 -11.90
C ARG A 8 -16.55 46.62 -13.09
N PRO A 9 -17.69 46.63 -13.82
CA PRO A 9 -19.02 46.16 -13.42
C PRO A 9 -19.80 45.30 -14.44
N ALA A 10 -20.73 44.52 -13.88
CA ALA A 10 -21.93 44.02 -14.54
C ALA A 10 -22.99 45.14 -14.61
N GLU A 11 -24.03 44.91 -15.43
CA GLU A 11 -25.32 45.64 -15.45
C GLU A 11 -25.31 47.02 -16.11
N ARG A 12 -25.47 47.04 -17.43
CA ARG A 12 -26.27 48.04 -18.18
C ARG A 12 -26.19 47.72 -19.67
N GLU A 13 -27.15 46.92 -20.17
CA GLU A 13 -27.64 46.97 -21.56
C GLU A 13 -28.55 45.75 -21.80
N TYR A 14 -29.78 45.81 -21.30
CA TYR A 14 -30.88 44.97 -21.81
C TYR A 14 -32.21 45.64 -21.45
N ARG A 15 -32.37 46.90 -21.86
CA ARG A 15 -33.64 47.63 -21.65
C ARG A 15 -34.19 48.39 -22.86
N GLU A 16 -33.60 48.29 -24.04
CA GLU A 16 -34.08 49.04 -25.21
C GLU A 16 -34.08 48.22 -26.50
N LEU A 17 -34.56 46.97 -26.44
CA LEU A 17 -34.64 46.13 -27.64
C LEU A 17 -35.85 45.21 -27.64
N MET A 18 -37.03 45.74 -27.30
CA MET A 18 -38.34 45.15 -27.69
C MET A 18 -39.44 46.21 -27.70
N SER A 19 -39.33 47.16 -28.64
CA SER A 19 -40.49 47.90 -29.14
C SER A 19 -40.60 47.66 -30.65
N SER A 20 -41.79 47.28 -31.10
CA SER A 20 -42.22 47.00 -32.48
C SER A 20 -42.04 45.56 -32.96
N GLY A 21 -43.16 44.96 -33.37
CA GLY A 21 -43.21 43.67 -34.04
C GLY A 21 -44.26 42.73 -33.45
N ASP A 22 -45.52 42.91 -33.83
CA ASP A 22 -46.56 41.89 -33.66
C ASP A 22 -46.13 40.60 -34.36
N VAL A 23 -45.72 39.60 -33.57
CA VAL A 23 -45.56 38.22 -34.03
C VAL A 23 -46.62 37.38 -33.33
N HIS A 24 -47.72 37.11 -34.04
CA HIS A 24 -48.65 36.07 -33.65
C HIS A 24 -48.02 34.69 -33.89
N VAL A 25 -47.25 34.20 -32.91
CA VAL A 25 -46.87 32.79 -32.85
C VAL A 25 -48.06 32.02 -32.28
N GLY A 26 -48.72 31.23 -33.14
CA GLY A 26 -49.82 30.35 -32.75
C GLY A 26 -49.38 29.33 -31.70
N PHE A 27 -49.75 29.56 -30.44
CA PHE A 27 -49.38 28.77 -29.26
C PHE A 27 -50.13 27.42 -29.12
N LYS A 28 -50.74 26.90 -30.20
CA LYS A 28 -51.61 25.71 -30.14
C LYS A 28 -50.93 24.38 -30.48
N GLY A 29 -49.63 24.36 -30.75
CA GLY A 29 -48.85 23.12 -30.92
C GLY A 29 -47.66 22.97 -29.95
N PHE A 30 -47.05 24.10 -29.55
CA PHE A 30 -45.75 24.10 -28.86
C PHE A 30 -45.79 23.48 -27.45
N ALA A 31 -46.89 23.68 -26.70
CA ALA A 31 -46.99 23.18 -25.33
C ALA A 31 -47.06 21.64 -25.27
N ARG A 32 -47.63 20.97 -26.30
CA ARG A 32 -47.77 19.51 -26.31
C ARG A 32 -46.45 18.83 -26.67
N ASP A 33 -45.71 19.39 -27.62
CA ASP A 33 -44.41 18.86 -28.02
C ASP A 33 -43.33 19.16 -26.97
N TRP A 34 -43.36 20.34 -26.34
CA TRP A 34 -42.43 20.70 -25.26
C TRP A 34 -42.60 19.81 -24.03
N LEU A 35 -43.85 19.54 -23.59
CA LEU A 35 -44.11 18.61 -22.48
C LEU A 35 -43.66 17.19 -22.81
N GLY A 36 -43.82 16.74 -24.06
CA GLY A 36 -43.32 15.44 -24.52
C GLY A 36 -41.79 15.32 -24.43
N TRP A 37 -41.06 16.35 -24.87
CA TRP A 37 -39.60 16.39 -24.76
C TRP A 37 -39.12 16.49 -23.31
N VAL A 38 -39.80 17.25 -22.45
CA VAL A 38 -39.48 17.32 -21.02
C VAL A 38 -39.70 15.95 -20.35
N PHE A 39 -40.80 15.26 -20.67
CA PHE A 39 -41.04 13.90 -20.16
C PHE A 39 -40.00 12.89 -20.68
N ALA A 40 -39.62 12.95 -21.95
CA ALA A 40 -38.58 12.09 -22.52
C ALA A 40 -37.21 12.35 -21.89
N LEU A 41 -36.85 13.61 -21.66
CA LEU A 41 -35.61 14.00 -20.98
C LEU A 41 -35.60 13.60 -19.50
N LEU A 42 -36.75 13.61 -18.82
CA LEU A 42 -36.85 13.11 -17.44
C LEU A 42 -36.79 11.57 -17.38
N LEU A 43 -37.42 10.87 -18.33
CA LEU A 43 -37.40 9.41 -18.41
C LEU A 43 -36.03 8.84 -18.77
N ILE A 44 -35.24 9.54 -19.59
CA ILE A 44 -33.89 9.09 -19.98
C ILE A 44 -32.81 9.70 -19.07
N GLY A 45 -32.95 10.99 -18.77
CA GLY A 45 -32.01 11.73 -17.93
C GLY A 45 -32.08 11.33 -16.46
N GLY A 46 -33.26 11.02 -15.92
CA GLY A 46 -33.42 10.59 -14.53
C GLY A 46 -32.61 9.32 -14.20
N PRO A 47 -32.75 8.22 -14.96
CA PRO A 47 -31.97 7.00 -14.77
C PRO A 47 -30.47 7.19 -14.99
N LEU A 48 -30.06 7.95 -16.01
CA LEU A 48 -28.64 8.24 -16.24
C LEU A 48 -28.03 9.05 -15.09
N THR A 49 -28.71 10.11 -14.64
CA THR A 49 -28.26 10.92 -13.52
C THR A 49 -28.23 10.12 -12.22
N GLY A 50 -29.25 9.27 -12.00
CA GLY A 50 -29.29 8.32 -10.90
C GLY A 50 -28.11 7.36 -10.91
N TYR A 51 -27.80 6.76 -12.07
CA TYR A 51 -26.65 5.88 -12.26
C TYR A 51 -25.32 6.58 -12.00
N PHE A 52 -25.11 7.80 -12.52
CA PHE A 52 -23.88 8.55 -12.28
C PHE A 52 -23.73 8.95 -10.80
N LEU A 53 -24.82 9.32 -10.13
CA LEU A 53 -24.79 9.68 -8.71
C LEU A 53 -24.56 8.46 -7.82
N THR A 54 -25.17 7.32 -8.11
CA THR A 54 -24.93 6.08 -7.35
C THR A 54 -23.52 5.55 -7.59
N ASN A 55 -23.02 5.58 -8.83
CA ASN A 55 -21.66 5.13 -9.12
C ASN A 55 -20.61 6.02 -8.43
N ARG A 56 -20.81 7.35 -8.46
CA ARG A 56 -19.95 8.30 -7.74
C ARG A 56 -20.03 8.14 -6.22
N TYR A 57 -21.20 7.83 -5.69
CA TYR A 57 -21.38 7.54 -4.27
C TYR A 57 -20.67 6.24 -3.86
N ILE A 58 -20.76 5.19 -4.68
CA ILE A 58 -20.05 3.92 -4.47
C ILE A 58 -18.55 4.16 -4.49
N GLU A 59 -18.00 4.84 -5.50
CA GLU A 59 -16.58 5.18 -5.58
C GLU A 59 -16.08 5.97 -4.36
N GLN A 60 -16.84 6.98 -3.93
CA GLN A 60 -16.51 7.75 -2.73
C GLN A 60 -16.57 6.87 -1.47
N SER A 61 -17.58 6.01 -1.33
CA SER A 61 -17.71 5.13 -0.16
C SER A 61 -16.56 4.12 -0.07
N VAL A 62 -16.14 3.53 -1.19
CA VAL A 62 -14.99 2.62 -1.28
C VAL A 62 -13.69 3.35 -0.96
N ALA A 63 -13.48 4.55 -1.51
CA ALA A 63 -12.31 5.36 -1.19
C ALA A 63 -12.25 5.74 0.30
N THR A 64 -13.40 6.03 0.91
CA THR A 64 -13.49 6.43 2.32
C THR A 64 -13.27 5.25 3.26
N GLN A 65 -13.86 4.08 2.96
CA GLN A 65 -13.58 2.83 3.68
C GLN A 65 -12.11 2.45 3.60
N THR A 66 -11.51 2.53 2.41
CA THR A 66 -10.09 2.25 2.21
C THR A 66 -9.21 3.19 3.02
N ARG A 67 -9.60 4.47 3.17
CA ARG A 67 -8.88 5.45 4.00
C ARG A 67 -9.04 5.18 5.49
N ALA A 68 -10.24 4.84 5.96
CA ALA A 68 -10.50 4.51 7.35
C ALA A 68 -9.75 3.22 7.77
N GLU A 69 -9.79 2.18 6.94
CA GLU A 69 -9.03 0.95 7.14
C GLU A 69 -7.53 1.22 7.15
N ARG A 70 -7.03 2.03 6.21
CA ARG A 70 -5.62 2.44 6.18
C ARG A 70 -5.23 3.19 7.45
N ASN A 71 -6.04 4.15 7.88
CA ASN A 71 -5.78 4.92 9.11
C ASN A 71 -5.83 4.03 10.35
N HIS A 72 -6.78 3.10 10.43
CA HIS A 72 -6.86 2.12 11.51
C HIS A 72 -5.62 1.21 11.52
N LYS A 73 -5.19 0.72 10.35
CA LYS A 73 -3.97 -0.09 10.20
C LYS A 73 -2.73 0.70 10.65
N VAL A 74 -2.60 1.96 10.23
CA VAL A 74 -1.50 2.85 10.67
C VAL A 74 -1.56 3.12 12.18
N ALA A 75 -2.76 3.31 12.76
CA ALA A 75 -2.91 3.52 14.20
C ALA A 75 -2.53 2.28 15.01
N ARG A 76 -2.98 1.08 14.57
CA ARG A 76 -2.58 -0.20 15.16
C ARG A 76 -1.07 -0.41 15.08
N PHE A 77 -0.46 -0.06 13.95
CA PHE A 77 0.97 -0.11 13.76
C PHE A 77 1.72 0.82 14.74
N LYS A 78 1.25 2.06 14.91
CA LYS A 78 1.81 2.99 15.91
C LYS A 78 1.75 2.41 17.33
N ALA A 79 0.69 1.69 17.68
CA ALA A 79 0.55 1.06 19.00
C ALA A 79 1.50 -0.14 19.21
N GLN A 80 1.87 -0.85 18.13
CA GLN A 80 2.77 -2.01 18.19
C GLN A 80 4.27 -1.64 18.29
N GLN A 81 4.63 -0.35 18.18
CA GLN A 81 6.02 0.12 18.23
C GLN A 81 6.76 -0.11 19.56
N THR A 82 6.07 -0.54 20.61
CA THR A 82 6.68 -0.74 21.95
C THR A 82 7.25 -2.13 22.15
N ILE A 83 7.52 -2.88 21.08
CA ILE A 83 8.27 -4.14 21.21
C ILE A 83 9.75 -3.75 21.22
N GLN A 84 10.32 -3.66 22.42
CA GLN A 84 11.77 -3.76 22.56
C GLN A 84 12.19 -5.07 21.91
N VAL A 85 13.00 -4.97 20.87
CA VAL A 85 13.49 -6.15 20.18
C VAL A 85 14.52 -6.80 21.09
N GLU A 86 14.09 -7.78 21.87
CA GLU A 86 14.99 -8.68 22.55
C GLU A 86 15.91 -9.32 21.52
N ARG A 87 17.20 -9.39 21.86
CA ARG A 87 18.15 -10.12 21.03
C ARG A 87 17.80 -11.60 21.14
N PHE A 88 17.31 -12.16 20.05
CA PHE A 88 17.04 -13.59 19.98
C PHE A 88 18.30 -14.35 19.58
N GLU A 89 18.49 -15.52 20.19
CA GLU A 89 19.45 -16.51 19.74
C GLU A 89 18.88 -17.26 18.52
N TYR A 90 19.76 -17.50 17.55
CA TYR A 90 19.45 -18.28 16.35
C TYR A 90 20.28 -19.55 16.38
N GLU A 91 19.67 -20.68 15.98
CA GLU A 91 20.44 -21.87 15.65
C GLU A 91 21.13 -21.64 14.30
N GLU A 92 22.45 -21.77 14.28
CA GLU A 92 23.24 -21.66 13.04
C GLU A 92 23.10 -22.94 12.21
N ARG A 93 22.80 -22.77 10.93
CA ARG A 93 22.74 -23.87 9.94
C ARG A 93 23.58 -23.52 8.73
N GLY A 94 24.45 -24.46 8.31
CA GLY A 94 25.34 -24.24 7.17
C GLY A 94 24.60 -23.87 5.89
N THR A 95 23.43 -24.47 5.66
CA THR A 95 22.50 -24.08 4.60
C THR A 95 21.07 -24.12 5.12
N LEU A 96 20.22 -23.26 4.58
CA LEU A 96 18.77 -23.38 4.73
C LEU A 96 18.22 -24.00 3.45
N GLU A 97 17.41 -25.05 3.60
CA GLU A 97 16.54 -25.47 2.52
C GLU A 97 15.63 -24.29 2.17
N GLY A 98 15.52 -23.99 0.87
CA GLY A 98 14.65 -22.92 0.41
C GLY A 98 13.23 -23.12 0.94
N PRO A 99 12.53 -22.03 1.31
CA PRO A 99 11.24 -22.15 1.97
C PRO A 99 10.24 -22.79 1.01
N GLN A 100 9.69 -23.94 1.42
CA GLN A 100 8.70 -24.67 0.64
C GLN A 100 7.30 -24.08 0.91
N TYR A 101 6.72 -23.50 -0.14
CA TYR A 101 5.43 -22.82 -0.06
C TYR A 101 4.29 -23.60 -0.72
N THR A 102 4.56 -24.80 -1.23
CA THR A 102 3.60 -25.60 -2.01
C THR A 102 2.40 -26.08 -1.17
N SER A 103 2.52 -26.08 0.16
CA SER A 103 1.45 -26.45 1.09
C SER A 103 0.50 -25.30 1.45
N PHE A 104 0.78 -24.08 0.97
CA PHE A 104 0.03 -22.87 1.30
C PHE A 104 -0.31 -22.04 0.07
N GLU A 105 -1.55 -21.57 0.00
CA GLU A 105 -1.98 -20.56 -0.97
C GLU A 105 -1.87 -19.17 -0.33
N PHE A 106 -1.08 -18.28 -0.92
CA PHE A 106 -0.88 -16.93 -0.40
C PHE A 106 -1.93 -15.99 -0.98
N LEU A 107 -2.81 -15.47 -0.13
CA LEU A 107 -3.95 -14.64 -0.56
C LEU A 107 -3.58 -13.16 -0.60
N GLU A 108 -2.95 -12.65 0.47
CA GLU A 108 -2.55 -11.25 0.62
C GLU A 108 -1.19 -11.14 1.34
N ASP A 109 -0.33 -10.21 0.94
CA ASP A 109 0.91 -9.85 1.67
C ASP A 109 0.95 -8.33 1.85
N THR A 110 0.86 -7.85 3.10
CA THR A 110 0.98 -6.43 3.43
C THR A 110 2.19 -6.21 4.33
N ARG A 111 3.01 -5.23 3.99
CA ARG A 111 4.21 -4.85 4.75
C ARG A 111 4.14 -3.41 5.20
N TYR A 112 4.39 -3.19 6.48
CA TYR A 112 4.40 -1.88 7.11
C TYR A 112 5.81 -1.58 7.59
N PHE A 113 6.52 -0.69 6.90
CA PHE A 113 7.85 -0.25 7.27
C PHE A 113 7.78 1.01 8.14
N ASP A 114 8.49 0.99 9.27
CA ASP A 114 8.70 2.14 10.14
C ASP A 114 10.12 2.68 10.00
N LEU A 115 10.23 3.85 9.40
CA LEU A 115 11.50 4.56 9.28
C LEU A 115 11.66 5.64 10.37
N ARG A 116 10.74 5.76 11.33
CA ARG A 116 10.81 6.81 12.35
C ARG A 116 12.04 6.70 13.25
N ASN A 117 12.52 5.48 13.48
CA ASN A 117 13.73 5.20 14.25
C ASN A 117 14.98 5.11 13.37
N TRP A 118 14.85 5.26 12.04
CA TRP A 118 16.00 5.32 11.15
C TRP A 118 16.86 6.55 11.47
N ARG A 119 18.16 6.35 11.59
CA ARG A 119 19.14 7.40 11.85
C ARG A 119 20.30 7.24 10.86
N PRO A 120 20.89 8.35 10.39
CA PRO A 120 22.15 8.26 9.66
C PRO A 120 23.21 7.63 10.57
N PRO A 121 24.21 6.95 9.99
CA PRO A 121 25.17 6.20 10.77
C PRO A 121 25.98 7.18 11.61
N ARG A 122 25.93 7.02 12.94
CA ARG A 122 26.67 7.88 13.89
C ARG A 122 27.72 7.05 14.58
N ASP A 123 28.96 7.27 14.20
CA ASP A 123 30.15 6.54 14.67
C ASP A 123 30.08 5.03 14.38
N LYS A 124 31.05 4.49 13.63
CA LYS A 124 31.01 3.10 13.13
C LYS A 124 31.02 2.04 14.24
N ASN A 125 31.22 2.46 15.49
CA ASN A 125 31.38 1.60 16.66
C ASN A 125 30.08 1.39 17.46
N ALA A 126 29.00 2.13 17.15
CA ALA A 126 27.71 1.93 17.81
C ALA A 126 26.98 0.74 17.20
N ASN A 127 27.07 -0.42 17.84
CA ASN A 127 26.25 -1.58 17.48
C ASN A 127 24.76 -1.24 17.70
N HIS A 128 23.93 -1.52 16.69
CA HIS A 128 22.46 -1.46 16.77
C HIS A 128 21.85 -0.07 17.00
N TYR A 129 22.31 0.96 16.31
CA TYR A 129 21.89 2.36 16.51
C TYR A 129 20.72 2.81 15.63
N SER A 130 20.60 2.28 14.40
CA SER A 130 19.56 2.65 13.45
C SER A 130 18.61 1.48 13.15
N PRO A 131 17.65 1.17 14.03
CA PRO A 131 16.64 0.15 13.77
C PRO A 131 15.55 0.65 12.82
N VAL A 132 15.23 -0.18 11.83
CA VAL A 132 14.04 -0.06 10.99
C VAL A 132 13.18 -1.29 11.23
N THR A 133 11.93 -1.10 11.61
CA THR A 133 11.01 -2.20 11.88
C THR A 133 10.04 -2.36 10.72
N MET A 134 9.80 -3.60 10.31
CA MET A 134 8.76 -4.00 9.39
C MET A 134 7.80 -4.93 10.10
N ILE A 135 6.50 -4.70 9.95
CA ILE A 135 5.47 -5.70 10.26
C ILE A 135 5.00 -6.29 8.94
N ARG A 136 5.06 -7.61 8.82
CA ARG A 136 4.54 -8.36 7.68
C ARG A 136 3.28 -9.09 8.10
N GLU A 137 2.17 -8.76 7.47
CA GLU A 137 0.89 -9.46 7.59
C GLU A 137 0.68 -10.27 6.32
N THR A 138 0.65 -11.59 6.42
CA THR A 138 0.47 -12.48 5.28
C THR A 138 -0.74 -13.38 5.52
N ARG A 139 -1.78 -13.21 4.71
CA ARG A 139 -2.96 -14.08 4.75
C ARG A 139 -2.70 -15.29 3.87
N VAL A 140 -2.79 -16.48 4.45
CA VAL A 140 -2.54 -17.75 3.77
C VAL A 140 -3.73 -18.68 3.95
N ARG A 141 -3.93 -19.60 3.00
CA ARG A 141 -4.82 -20.75 3.13
C ARG A 141 -3.99 -22.02 3.11
N LYS A 142 -4.22 -22.92 4.07
CA LYS A 142 -3.51 -24.21 4.12
C LYS A 142 -4.15 -25.16 3.11
N ILE A 143 -3.40 -25.62 2.11
CA ILE A 143 -3.94 -26.49 1.04
C ILE A 143 -3.45 -27.94 1.13
N ARG A 144 -2.42 -28.20 1.94
CA ARG A 144 -1.90 -29.54 2.25
C ARG A 144 -1.58 -29.67 3.75
N PRO A 145 -1.54 -30.89 4.29
CA PRO A 145 -1.14 -31.11 5.69
C PRO A 145 0.34 -30.77 5.85
N GLU A 146 0.62 -29.60 6.42
CA GLU A 146 1.94 -29.09 6.76
C GLU A 146 1.84 -28.34 8.10
N ASP A 147 2.69 -28.69 9.04
CA ASP A 147 2.58 -28.18 10.41
C ASP A 147 3.33 -26.86 10.61
N TYR A 148 4.16 -26.46 9.64
CA TYR A 148 4.93 -25.24 9.75
C TYR A 148 5.09 -24.50 8.43
N ILE A 149 5.35 -23.20 8.56
CA ILE A 149 5.77 -22.37 7.44
C ILE A 149 7.04 -21.61 7.82
N ARG A 150 7.95 -21.48 6.85
CA ARG A 150 9.23 -20.79 7.01
C ARG A 150 9.14 -19.41 6.39
N ILE A 151 9.51 -18.38 7.14
CA ILE A 151 9.55 -17.00 6.67
C ILE A 151 10.98 -16.49 6.78
N GLN A 152 11.51 -16.05 5.64
CA GLN A 152 12.87 -15.53 5.54
C GLN A 152 12.88 -14.00 5.48
N ALA A 153 13.89 -13.40 6.10
CA ALA A 153 14.26 -12.00 5.90
C ALA A 153 15.74 -11.90 5.56
N MET A 154 16.05 -10.99 4.65
CA MET A 154 17.39 -10.73 4.15
C MET A 154 17.79 -9.29 4.44
N THR A 155 19.07 -9.04 4.73
CA THR A 155 19.56 -7.68 4.92
C THR A 155 21.00 -7.50 4.46
N SER A 156 21.28 -6.33 3.87
CA SER A 156 22.63 -5.81 3.63
C SER A 156 23.18 -5.03 4.83
N GLY A 157 22.37 -4.81 5.87
CA GLY A 157 22.76 -4.14 7.10
C GLY A 157 23.59 -5.04 8.04
N THR A 158 23.75 -4.57 9.27
CA THR A 158 24.53 -5.30 10.28
C THR A 158 23.82 -6.56 10.74
N ASN A 159 22.50 -6.52 10.97
CA ASN A 159 21.72 -7.70 11.36
C ASN A 159 20.21 -7.52 11.08
N VAL A 160 19.47 -8.64 11.13
CA VAL A 160 18.01 -8.66 11.07
C VAL A 160 17.45 -9.60 12.13
N TYR A 161 16.38 -9.18 12.82
CA TYR A 161 15.70 -9.98 13.84
C TYR A 161 14.26 -10.24 13.48
N LEU A 162 13.82 -11.50 13.53
CA LEU A 162 12.44 -11.91 13.28
C LEU A 162 11.76 -12.35 14.58
N SER A 163 10.49 -11.99 14.76
CA SER A 163 9.64 -12.49 15.84
C SER A 163 8.19 -12.65 15.39
N SER A 164 7.47 -13.58 16.01
CA SER A 164 6.05 -13.79 15.78
C SER A 164 5.39 -14.37 17.03
N ARG A 165 4.06 -14.28 17.13
CA ARG A 165 3.31 -14.96 18.20
C ARG A 165 3.18 -16.47 17.99
N ARG A 166 3.33 -16.93 16.75
CA ARG A 166 3.27 -18.35 16.36
C ARG A 166 4.67 -18.96 16.19
N GLU A 167 5.68 -18.35 16.79
CA GLU A 167 7.06 -18.80 16.60
C GLU A 167 7.30 -20.17 17.22
N LYS A 168 7.94 -21.05 16.44
CA LYS A 168 8.38 -22.38 16.86
C LYS A 168 9.90 -22.41 17.01
N ASP A 169 10.60 -22.06 15.92
CA ASP A 169 12.06 -22.09 15.83
C ASP A 169 12.61 -20.86 15.09
N ARG A 170 13.93 -20.62 15.22
CA ARG A 170 14.67 -19.58 14.51
C ARG A 170 16.00 -20.09 13.99
N TYR A 171 16.31 -19.79 12.73
CA TYR A 171 17.55 -20.21 12.09
C TYR A 171 18.32 -19.05 11.46
N ALA A 172 19.64 -19.16 11.49
CA ALA A 172 20.57 -18.24 10.85
C ALA A 172 21.47 -19.00 9.88
N VAL A 173 21.65 -18.44 8.67
CA VAL A 173 22.74 -18.85 7.80
C VAL A 173 23.99 -18.07 8.23
N PRO A 174 25.13 -18.73 8.50
CA PRO A 174 26.39 -18.06 8.81
C PRO A 174 26.97 -17.39 7.56
N ASP A 175 26.79 -18.02 6.39
CA ASP A 175 27.23 -17.51 5.10
C ASP A 175 26.28 -16.44 4.53
N LEU A 176 26.84 -15.59 3.66
CA LEU A 176 26.08 -14.59 2.93
C LEU A 176 25.43 -15.23 1.70
N GLU A 177 24.15 -14.93 1.48
CA GLU A 177 23.45 -15.30 0.25
C GLU A 177 23.57 -14.16 -0.76
N ARG A 178 23.98 -14.49 -1.99
CA ARG A 178 24.16 -13.50 -3.04
C ARG A 178 22.86 -13.29 -3.82
N VAL A 179 22.30 -12.09 -3.73
CA VAL A 179 21.13 -11.66 -4.52
C VAL A 179 21.55 -10.56 -5.48
N GLY A 180 21.61 -10.91 -6.77
CA GLY A 180 22.15 -10.03 -7.80
C GLY A 180 23.63 -9.74 -7.57
N LYS A 181 23.95 -8.49 -7.20
CA LYS A 181 25.31 -8.02 -6.91
C LYS A 181 25.58 -7.80 -5.42
N GLN A 182 24.61 -8.10 -4.55
CA GLN A 182 24.72 -7.85 -3.11
C GLN A 182 24.79 -9.17 -2.34
N ASP A 183 25.71 -9.21 -1.38
CA ASP A 183 25.80 -10.31 -0.43
C ASP A 183 24.96 -9.95 0.79
N LEU A 184 23.97 -10.78 1.12
CA LEU A 184 22.95 -10.52 2.12
C LEU A 184 23.04 -11.54 3.26
N LYS A 185 22.80 -11.09 4.48
CA LYS A 185 22.60 -11.98 5.63
C LYS A 185 21.17 -12.49 5.61
N VAL A 186 21.01 -13.78 5.85
CA VAL A 186 19.71 -14.46 5.83
C VAL A 186 19.35 -14.95 7.23
N ARG A 187 18.12 -14.67 7.64
CA ARG A 187 17.52 -15.17 8.88
C ARG A 187 16.15 -15.73 8.57
N GLU A 188 15.80 -16.81 9.24
CA GLU A 188 14.55 -17.53 9.07
C GLU A 188 13.84 -17.70 10.41
N ILE A 189 12.52 -17.56 10.39
CA ILE A 189 11.63 -17.95 11.49
C ILE A 189 10.69 -19.05 11.02
N VAL A 190 10.49 -20.05 11.86
CA VAL A 190 9.51 -21.12 11.65
C VAL A 190 8.27 -20.78 12.46
N LEU A 191 7.12 -20.79 11.80
CA LEU A 191 5.83 -20.56 12.42
C LEU A 191 5.05 -21.87 12.53
N ASP A 192 4.46 -22.13 13.70
CA ASP A 192 3.61 -23.29 13.96
C ASP A 192 2.18 -23.07 13.44
N LEU A 193 1.73 -24.04 12.64
CA LEU A 193 0.42 -24.10 11.99
C LEU A 193 -0.22 -25.50 12.14
N ALA A 194 0.20 -26.28 13.14
CA ALA A 194 -0.38 -27.59 13.42
C ALA A 194 -1.88 -27.49 13.80
N ASP A 195 -2.29 -26.39 14.44
CA ASP A 195 -3.68 -26.10 14.84
C ASP A 195 -4.56 -25.62 13.68
N VAL A 196 -3.98 -25.28 12.53
CA VAL A 196 -4.71 -24.78 11.36
C VAL A 196 -5.14 -25.95 10.48
N GLY A 197 -6.43 -26.05 10.19
CA GLY A 197 -7.00 -27.08 9.33
C GLY A 197 -6.69 -26.87 7.84
N VAL A 198 -6.69 -27.96 7.06
CA VAL A 198 -6.61 -27.85 5.59
C VAL A 198 -7.90 -27.23 5.07
N GLY A 199 -7.78 -26.20 4.24
CA GLY A 199 -8.86 -25.37 3.73
C GLY A 199 -9.04 -24.07 4.53
N ASP A 200 -8.53 -24.01 5.76
CA ASP A 200 -8.66 -22.83 6.62
C ASP A 200 -7.67 -21.73 6.23
N GLU A 201 -8.08 -20.50 6.51
CA GLU A 201 -7.28 -19.31 6.32
C GLU A 201 -6.70 -18.82 7.64
N GLU A 202 -5.45 -18.37 7.61
CA GLU A 202 -4.76 -17.80 8.76
C GLU A 202 -4.02 -16.53 8.36
N THR A 203 -3.93 -15.57 9.29
CA THR A 203 -3.10 -14.37 9.11
C THR A 203 -1.82 -14.49 9.90
N LEU A 204 -0.71 -14.69 9.20
CA LEU A 204 0.63 -14.71 9.77
C LEU A 204 1.10 -13.28 10.01
N VAL A 205 1.50 -12.97 11.23
CA VAL A 205 2.08 -11.67 11.60
C VAL A 205 3.52 -11.87 12.03
N VAL A 206 4.46 -11.30 11.27
CA VAL A 206 5.90 -11.37 11.55
C VAL A 206 6.44 -9.96 11.71
N ASN A 207 7.09 -9.70 12.85
CA ASN A 207 7.87 -8.48 13.03
C ASN A 207 9.31 -8.74 12.61
N VAL A 208 9.86 -7.85 11.80
CA VAL A 208 11.22 -7.92 11.29
C VAL A 208 11.92 -6.61 11.63
N THR A 209 13.06 -6.67 12.32
CA THR A 209 13.83 -5.47 12.66
C THR A 209 15.18 -5.53 12.00
N TYR A 210 15.44 -4.57 11.12
CA TYR A 210 16.68 -4.38 10.41
C TYR A 210 17.56 -3.38 11.14
N TYR A 211 18.81 -3.73 11.40
CA TYR A 211 19.79 -2.85 12.03
C TYR A 211 20.83 -2.40 11.02
N GLU A 212 21.08 -1.09 10.97
CA GLU A 212 22.01 -0.47 10.01
C GLU A 212 21.68 -0.80 8.54
N ALA A 213 20.40 -1.04 8.25
CA ALA A 213 19.90 -1.10 6.88
C ALA A 213 19.58 0.32 6.37
N PHE A 214 19.49 0.47 5.05
CA PHE A 214 19.14 1.71 4.37
C PHE A 214 20.15 2.87 4.64
N GLN A 215 21.43 2.56 4.85
CA GLN A 215 22.44 3.57 5.19
C GLN A 215 23.08 4.20 3.96
N THR A 216 23.21 3.43 2.88
CA THR A 216 23.83 3.87 1.61
C THR A 216 22.83 3.76 0.45
N PRO A 217 23.02 4.51 -0.65
CA PRO A 217 22.10 4.49 -1.79
C PRO A 217 21.82 3.11 -2.38
N ASP A 218 22.80 2.23 -2.40
CA ASP A 218 22.66 0.84 -2.84
C ASP A 218 21.82 -0.02 -1.87
N GLN A 219 21.57 0.44 -0.65
CA GLN A 219 20.70 -0.19 0.34
C GLN A 219 19.30 0.46 0.41
N TRP A 220 19.04 1.53 -0.35
CA TRP A 220 17.77 2.28 -0.31
C TRP A 220 16.66 1.60 -1.11
N TRP A 221 16.47 0.30 -0.88
CA TRP A 221 15.42 -0.47 -1.53
C TRP A 221 14.78 -1.41 -0.53
N ALA A 222 13.46 -1.56 -0.64
CA ALA A 222 12.69 -2.57 0.06
C ALA A 222 11.91 -3.35 -0.99
N GLY A 223 12.11 -4.68 -1.02
CA GLY A 223 11.53 -5.55 -2.03
C GLY A 223 10.46 -6.49 -1.45
N VAL A 224 9.43 -6.76 -2.25
CA VAL A 224 8.52 -7.88 -2.06
C VAL A 224 8.72 -8.85 -3.22
N THR A 225 9.03 -10.10 -2.91
CA THR A 225 8.92 -11.18 -3.89
C THR A 225 7.46 -11.65 -3.92
N VAL A 226 6.75 -11.32 -5.00
CA VAL A 226 5.37 -11.73 -5.20
C VAL A 226 5.34 -13.18 -5.68
N LYS A 227 4.52 -14.01 -5.05
CA LYS A 227 4.23 -15.38 -5.51
C LYS A 227 3.01 -15.34 -6.44
N GLU A 228 2.96 -16.24 -7.43
CA GLU A 228 1.94 -16.23 -8.50
C GLU A 228 0.48 -16.21 -7.99
N GLN A 229 0.24 -16.68 -6.77
CA GLN A 229 -1.10 -16.81 -6.18
C GLN A 229 -1.57 -15.57 -5.40
N ILE A 230 -0.71 -14.56 -5.19
CA ILE A 230 -1.05 -13.40 -4.36
C ILE A 230 -2.00 -12.46 -5.10
N SER A 231 -3.21 -12.31 -4.56
CA SER A 231 -4.22 -11.39 -5.11
C SER A 231 -3.94 -9.92 -4.78
N ARG A 232 -3.25 -9.66 -3.67
CA ARG A 232 -2.98 -8.31 -3.16
C ARG A 232 -1.62 -8.21 -2.48
N VAL A 233 -0.85 -7.22 -2.92
CA VAL A 233 0.39 -6.80 -2.27
C VAL A 233 0.21 -5.37 -1.77
N GLY A 234 0.52 -5.13 -0.50
CA GLY A 234 0.48 -3.80 0.11
C GLY A 234 1.84 -3.42 0.68
N LEU A 235 2.29 -2.20 0.38
CA LEU A 235 3.45 -1.61 1.02
C LEU A 235 3.03 -0.29 1.67
N VAL A 236 3.23 -0.18 2.98
CA VAL A 236 3.01 1.04 3.75
C VAL A 236 4.33 1.45 4.36
N VAL A 237 4.78 2.68 4.09
CA VAL A 237 6.02 3.22 4.65
C VAL A 237 5.68 4.43 5.50
N VAL A 238 6.15 4.41 6.75
CA VAL A 238 5.99 5.50 7.70
C VAL A 238 7.32 6.23 7.82
N PHE A 239 7.38 7.43 7.26
CA PHE A 239 8.55 8.31 7.32
C PHE A 239 8.60 9.07 8.66
N PRO A 240 9.80 9.43 9.14
CA PRO A 240 9.94 10.34 10.27
C PRO A 240 9.39 11.73 9.93
N GLU A 241 8.85 12.43 10.94
CA GLU A 241 8.23 13.75 10.76
C GLU A 241 9.21 14.81 10.24
N ASP A 242 10.50 14.67 10.58
CA ASP A 242 11.57 15.58 10.16
C ASP A 242 12.07 15.34 8.73
N ARG A 243 11.73 14.19 8.11
CA ARG A 243 12.12 13.82 6.75
C ARG A 243 10.91 13.22 6.02
N PRO A 244 9.91 14.06 5.67
CA PRO A 244 8.69 13.59 5.05
C PRO A 244 8.93 13.06 3.63
N PHE A 245 8.02 12.19 3.19
CA PHE A 245 7.97 11.72 1.82
C PHE A 245 7.61 12.86 0.86
N LEU A 246 8.43 13.07 -0.19
CA LEU A 246 8.28 14.21 -1.09
C LEU A 246 7.64 13.85 -2.44
N SER A 247 8.01 12.70 -3.02
CA SER A 247 7.58 12.32 -4.37
C SER A 247 7.59 10.81 -4.56
N LEU A 248 6.65 10.30 -5.34
CA LEU A 248 6.59 8.92 -5.80
C LEU A 248 6.86 8.88 -7.29
N GLU A 249 7.81 8.06 -7.72
CA GLU A 249 7.98 7.70 -9.12
C GLU A 249 7.70 6.21 -9.29
N CYS A 250 6.80 5.88 -10.21
CA CYS A 250 6.47 4.50 -10.52
C CYS A 250 7.28 4.05 -11.74
N LEU A 251 8.20 3.10 -11.53
CA LEU A 251 9.02 2.53 -12.59
C LEU A 251 8.56 1.10 -12.85
N ARG A 252 8.29 0.78 -14.11
CA ARG A 252 8.04 -0.58 -14.58
C ARG A 252 9.29 -1.06 -15.29
N VAL A 253 9.88 -2.15 -14.79
CA VAL A 253 11.05 -2.77 -15.40
C VAL A 253 10.62 -4.09 -16.03
N GLN A 254 10.80 -4.23 -17.34
CA GLN A 254 10.53 -5.48 -18.06
C GLN A 254 11.79 -5.88 -18.84
N GLY A 255 12.53 -6.85 -18.31
CA GLY A 255 13.87 -7.18 -18.82
C GLY A 255 14.88 -6.08 -18.45
N GLU A 256 15.64 -5.59 -19.44
CA GLU A 256 16.61 -4.49 -19.26
C GLU A 256 16.03 -3.09 -19.54
N LYS A 257 14.74 -3.01 -19.90
CA LYS A 257 14.09 -1.73 -20.21
C LYS A 257 13.31 -1.21 -19.01
N GLU A 258 13.59 0.03 -18.64
CA GLU A 258 12.83 0.79 -17.64
C GLU A 258 11.85 1.74 -18.35
N GLU A 259 10.57 1.62 -18.04
CA GLU A 259 9.51 2.49 -18.54
C GLU A 259 8.78 3.14 -17.36
N LYS A 260 8.36 4.41 -17.49
CA LYS A 260 7.53 5.06 -16.47
C LYS A 260 6.12 4.45 -16.51
N GLY A 261 5.68 3.89 -15.38
CA GLY A 261 4.37 3.27 -15.24
C GLY A 261 3.31 4.26 -14.72
N GLU A 262 2.06 4.10 -15.16
CA GLU A 262 0.92 4.90 -14.66
C GLU A 262 0.31 4.36 -13.36
N PHE A 263 0.59 3.10 -12.99
CA PHE A 263 -0.06 2.43 -11.87
C PHE A 263 0.93 1.98 -10.79
N CYS A 264 0.86 2.68 -9.65
CA CYS A 264 1.31 2.31 -8.32
C CYS A 264 0.08 2.45 -7.39
#